data_AF-A0A0T6AWH5-F1
#
_entry.id   AF-A0A0T6AWH5-F1
#
_cell.length_a   1.000
_cell.length_b   1.000
_cell.length_c   1.000
_cell.angle_alpha   90.00
_cell.angle_beta   90.00
_cell.angle_gamma   90.00
#
_symmetry.space_group_name_H-M   'P 1'
#
loop_
_entity.id
_entity.type
_entity.pdbx_description
1 polymer ?
#
loop_
_entity_poly.entity_id
_entity_poly.type
_entity_poly.pdbx_seq_one_letter_code
_entity_poly.pdbx_strand_id
1 'polypeptide(L)'
;MTMWKKATIIVTGTLCYFNSLFGSFVFDDTEAIVKNKDVLPSTPLINVFKNDFWGTDVSLNTSHKSYRPITILTYRLNMFLSGSVLSPFHFHLTNVILYIVLCVLLYPMLRMFIKTQKQRTDVPFLSTLLFTVHPIHTEVVSGLVGRADLLCSILSIISMLLYKQLIKNSSVILFITIYLLIVVAVLCKETAIMVLGLCSIYDVFVTKIVQNKFDIKFIYRNLGLVVAGITILYFRFWIMNFEGPIFAKNDNPAAFAENILIRVFTYNYIYFLNVLLMIWPRWLCFDWSMGCVPVIDNLCDTRIIFILLFWIFICTSFIKIFGNLMYDTNSTTNALALSLLILPFVPASNIFFKVGFVIAERALLLPSAGYCLLIVLGAKKLQKRFYVKEHVSMRLAS
;
A
#
# COMPACT_ATOMS: atom_id res chain seq x y z
N MET A 1 -17.96 -5.19 13.30
CA MET A 1 -17.15 -6.43 13.36
C MET A 1 -17.47 -7.10 14.69
N THR A 2 -17.78 -8.40 14.69
CA THR A 2 -18.01 -9.14 15.95
C THR A 2 -16.72 -9.17 16.78
N MET A 3 -16.84 -9.28 18.11
CA MET A 3 -15.68 -9.27 19.01
C MET A 3 -14.67 -10.37 18.68
N TRP A 4 -15.14 -11.60 18.39
CA TRP A 4 -14.26 -12.72 18.06
C TRP A 4 -13.42 -12.48 16.79
N LYS A 5 -13.96 -11.81 15.77
CA LYS A 5 -13.20 -11.47 14.55
C LYS A 5 -12.08 -10.48 14.86
N LYS A 6 -12.37 -9.46 15.68
CA LYS A 6 -11.34 -8.51 16.14
C LYS A 6 -10.23 -9.24 16.89
N ALA A 7 -10.62 -10.07 17.86
CA ALA A 7 -9.68 -10.83 18.68
C ALA A 7 -8.82 -11.76 17.83
N THR A 8 -9.40 -12.44 16.84
CA THR A 8 -8.65 -13.32 15.92
C THR A 8 -7.58 -12.56 15.15
N ILE A 9 -7.92 -11.41 14.57
CA ILE A 9 -6.96 -10.56 13.83
C ILE A 9 -5.85 -10.07 14.76
N ILE A 10 -6.20 -9.61 15.96
CA ILE A 10 -5.22 -9.10 16.95
C ILE A 10 -4.27 -10.22 17.37
N VAL A 11 -4.79 -11.39 17.75
CA VAL A 11 -3.99 -12.52 18.21
C VAL A 11 -3.07 -13.02 17.09
N THR A 12 -3.60 -13.23 15.89
CA THR A 12 -2.79 -13.73 14.76
C THR A 12 -1.72 -12.73 14.35
N GLY A 13 -2.05 -11.44 14.23
CA GLY A 13 -1.07 -10.39 13.93
C GLY A 13 0.01 -10.27 15.01
N THR A 14 -0.36 -10.39 16.28
CA THR A 14 0.61 -10.37 17.39
C THR A 14 1.54 -11.59 17.32
N LEU A 15 1.00 -12.79 17.11
CA LEU A 15 1.80 -14.02 17.05
C LEU A 15 2.80 -14.00 15.88
N CYS A 16 2.40 -13.48 14.72
CA CYS A 16 3.26 -13.39 13.54
C CYS A 16 4.49 -12.49 13.74
N TYR A 17 4.38 -11.46 14.58
CA TYR A 17 5.44 -10.45 14.78
C TYR A 17 5.94 -10.36 16.22
N PHE A 18 5.58 -11.31 17.08
CA PHE A 18 6.03 -11.31 18.48
C PHE A 18 7.56 -11.37 18.58
N ASN A 19 8.20 -12.14 17.70
CA ASN A 19 9.65 -12.25 17.62
C ASN A 19 10.34 -10.92 17.25
N SER A 20 9.70 -10.05 16.46
CA SER A 20 10.30 -8.78 16.03
C SER A 20 10.44 -7.78 17.18
N LEU A 21 9.71 -7.96 18.30
CA LEU A 21 9.81 -7.09 19.47
C LEU A 21 11.21 -7.10 20.11
N PHE A 22 11.94 -8.20 19.96
CA PHE A 22 13.26 -8.40 20.54
C PHE A 22 14.40 -8.13 19.56
N GLY A 23 14.11 -7.51 18.40
CA GLY A 23 15.10 -7.06 17.43
C GLY A 23 15.89 -5.83 17.91
N SER A 24 17.02 -5.59 17.26
CA SER A 24 17.84 -4.37 17.42
C SER A 24 17.58 -3.39 16.27
N PHE A 25 18.03 -2.15 16.42
CA PHE A 25 18.12 -1.23 15.27
C PHE A 25 19.07 -1.81 14.23
N VAL A 26 18.58 -1.99 13.00
CA VAL A 26 19.36 -2.55 11.88
C VAL A 26 19.18 -1.73 10.62
N PHE A 27 20.22 -1.70 9.78
CA PHE A 27 20.18 -1.06 8.47
C PHE A 27 19.66 0.39 8.54
N ASP A 28 18.64 0.74 7.75
CA ASP A 28 18.03 2.07 7.67
C ASP A 28 17.54 2.62 9.03
N ASP A 29 17.22 1.76 10.00
CA ASP A 29 16.80 2.20 11.35
C ASP A 29 17.92 2.98 12.05
N THR A 30 19.17 2.66 11.73
CA THR A 30 20.36 3.36 12.27
C THR A 30 20.37 4.81 11.82
N GLU A 31 20.16 5.07 10.53
CA GLU A 31 20.16 6.43 9.98
C GLU A 31 18.88 7.18 10.36
N ALA A 32 17.71 6.54 10.22
CA ALA A 32 16.43 7.19 10.44
C ALA A 32 16.11 7.48 11.92
N ILE A 33 16.64 6.68 12.86
CA ILE A 33 16.31 6.75 14.29
C ILE A 33 17.54 7.03 15.15
N VAL A 34 18.58 6.19 15.07
CA VAL A 34 19.70 6.24 16.02
C VAL A 34 20.56 7.50 15.81
N LYS A 35 20.90 7.80 14.56
CA LYS A 35 21.75 8.95 14.19
C LYS A 35 20.95 10.22 13.93
N ASN A 36 19.64 10.10 13.71
CA ASN A 36 18.77 11.23 13.43
C ASN A 36 18.53 12.09 14.69
N LYS A 37 19.12 13.29 14.70
CA LYS A 37 19.00 14.24 15.81
C LYS A 37 17.56 14.74 16.01
N ASP A 38 16.71 14.72 14.98
CA ASP A 38 15.33 15.20 15.08
C ASP A 38 14.43 14.28 15.91
N VAL A 39 14.87 13.03 16.14
CA VAL A 39 14.20 12.05 17.00
C VAL A 39 14.43 12.36 18.49
N LEU A 40 15.49 13.09 18.84
CA LEU A 40 15.82 13.40 20.23
C LEU A 40 14.87 14.47 20.80
N PRO A 41 14.33 14.30 22.02
CA PRO A 41 13.48 15.30 22.65
C PRO A 41 14.17 16.66 22.89
N SER A 42 15.50 16.69 22.96
CA SER A 42 16.31 17.89 23.21
C SER A 42 16.48 18.80 21.99
N THR A 43 16.27 18.31 20.77
CA THR A 43 16.42 19.14 19.56
C THR A 43 15.18 20.00 19.32
N PRO A 44 15.28 21.23 18.78
CA PRO A 44 14.10 22.05 18.51
C PRO A 44 13.09 21.36 17.58
N LEU A 45 11.81 21.35 17.93
CA LEU A 45 10.74 20.72 17.12
C LEU A 45 10.65 21.27 15.70
N ILE A 46 11.03 22.53 15.49
CA ILE A 46 11.01 23.18 14.18
C ILE A 46 11.94 22.49 13.17
N ASN A 47 13.00 21.82 13.63
CA ASN A 47 13.95 21.15 12.75
C ASN A 47 13.31 19.99 11.99
N VAL A 48 12.35 19.29 12.62
CA VAL A 48 11.59 18.20 12.00
C VAL A 48 10.88 18.67 10.72
N PHE A 49 10.49 19.94 10.65
CA PHE A 49 9.82 20.51 9.48
C PHE A 49 10.76 21.12 8.44
N LYS A 50 12.06 21.23 8.74
CA LYS A 50 13.12 21.70 7.83
C LYS A 50 13.90 20.55 7.22
N ASN A 51 14.07 19.47 7.96
CA ASN A 51 14.86 18.33 7.55
C ASN A 51 14.02 17.28 6.81
N ASP A 52 14.69 16.44 6.05
CA ASP A 52 14.15 15.22 5.50
C ASP A 52 14.04 14.12 6.56
N PHE A 53 13.49 12.97 6.15
CA PHE A 53 13.28 11.79 6.97
C PHE A 53 14.57 11.26 7.63
N TRP A 54 15.75 11.58 7.12
CA TRP A 54 17.04 11.11 7.63
C TRP A 54 17.74 12.14 8.51
N GLY A 55 17.15 13.33 8.68
CA GLY A 55 17.70 14.41 9.51
C GLY A 55 18.62 15.38 8.75
N THR A 56 18.59 15.37 7.42
CA THR A 56 19.34 16.32 6.57
C THR A 56 18.42 17.44 6.10
N ASP A 57 18.89 18.68 6.06
CA ASP A 57 18.09 19.81 5.57
C ASP A 57 17.57 19.54 4.14
N VAL A 58 16.25 19.62 3.96
CA VAL A 58 15.56 19.25 2.71
C VAL A 58 15.94 20.16 1.53
N SER A 59 16.44 21.36 1.81
CA SER A 59 16.86 22.31 0.79
C SER A 59 18.19 21.91 0.13
N LEU A 60 19.04 21.12 0.81
CA LEU A 60 20.36 20.73 0.32
C LEU A 60 20.29 19.65 -0.77
N ASN A 61 21.25 19.65 -1.68
CA ASN A 61 21.34 18.65 -2.76
C ASN A 61 21.76 17.27 -2.25
N THR A 62 22.38 17.20 -1.08
CA THR A 62 22.74 15.94 -0.40
C THR A 62 21.55 15.27 0.28
N SER A 63 20.41 15.96 0.41
CA SER A 63 19.19 15.39 0.96
C SER A 63 18.57 14.37 0.01
N HIS A 64 17.99 13.32 0.58
CA HIS A 64 17.17 12.36 -0.17
C HIS A 64 15.80 12.93 -0.57
N LYS A 65 15.52 14.21 -0.23
CA LYS A 65 14.27 14.93 -0.46
C LYS A 65 13.02 14.19 0.06
N SER A 66 13.21 13.22 0.96
CA SER A 66 12.15 12.42 1.55
C SER A 66 11.53 13.17 2.71
N TYR A 67 10.59 14.07 2.43
CA TYR A 67 9.94 14.89 3.46
C TYR A 67 8.81 14.12 4.18
N ARG A 68 9.06 13.69 5.42
CA ARG A 68 8.14 12.84 6.22
C ARG A 68 8.09 13.24 7.71
N PRO A 69 7.77 14.51 8.03
CA PRO A 69 7.88 15.05 9.38
C PRO A 69 7.01 14.32 10.41
N ILE A 70 5.80 13.88 10.03
CA ILE A 70 4.88 13.22 10.96
C ILE A 70 5.45 11.89 11.44
N THR A 71 6.10 11.13 10.55
CA THR A 71 6.75 9.87 10.94
C THR A 71 7.87 10.13 11.96
N ILE A 72 8.70 11.15 11.75
CA ILE A 72 9.75 11.54 12.70
C ILE A 72 9.18 11.99 14.04
N LEU A 73 8.08 12.77 14.03
CA LEU A 73 7.38 13.12 15.27
C LEU A 73 6.89 11.89 16.04
N THR A 74 6.49 10.80 15.37
CA THR A 74 6.13 9.55 16.06
C THR A 74 7.34 8.82 16.66
N TYR A 75 8.53 8.90 16.04
CA TYR A 75 9.76 8.40 16.65
C TYR A 75 10.15 9.21 17.88
N ARG A 76 10.05 10.54 17.76
CA ARG A 76 10.30 11.46 18.87
C ARG A 76 9.32 11.27 20.02
N LEU A 77 8.04 11.01 19.73
CA LEU A 77 7.04 10.66 20.74
C LEU A 77 7.42 9.35 21.45
N ASN A 78 7.91 8.35 20.71
CA ASN A 78 8.43 7.11 21.31
C ASN A 78 9.61 7.38 22.26
N MET A 79 10.56 8.24 21.88
CA MET A 79 11.65 8.67 22.76
C MET A 79 11.12 9.38 24.01
N PHE A 80 10.15 10.28 23.85
CA PHE A 80 9.55 10.98 24.98
C PHE A 80 8.86 10.01 25.97
N LEU A 81 8.04 9.09 25.46
CA LEU A 81 7.31 8.11 26.27
C LEU A 81 8.22 7.08 26.96
N SER A 82 9.39 6.82 26.40
CA SER A 82 10.40 5.93 26.99
C SER A 82 11.36 6.65 27.97
N GLY A 83 11.06 7.90 28.34
CA GLY A 83 11.93 8.66 29.25
C GLY A 83 13.25 9.09 28.61
N SER A 84 13.25 9.32 27.29
CA SER A 84 14.44 9.59 26.47
C SER A 84 15.43 8.42 26.36
N VAL A 85 14.98 7.19 26.60
CA VAL A 85 15.79 5.98 26.45
C VAL A 85 15.61 5.41 25.05
N LEU A 86 16.71 5.27 24.31
CA LEU A 86 16.72 4.67 22.98
C LEU A 86 16.60 3.13 23.06
N SER A 87 15.40 2.65 23.35
CA SER A 87 15.10 1.21 23.51
C SER A 87 14.46 0.62 22.24
N PRO A 88 15.13 -0.29 21.50
CA PRO A 88 14.57 -0.92 20.30
C PRO A 88 13.19 -1.54 20.51
N PHE A 89 13.00 -2.19 21.67
CA PHE A 89 11.76 -2.87 22.04
C PHE A 89 10.53 -1.95 21.93
N HIS A 90 10.63 -0.71 22.45
CA HIS A 90 9.51 0.24 22.39
C HIS A 90 9.20 0.69 20.96
N PHE A 91 10.20 0.76 20.08
CA PHE A 91 9.98 1.08 18.67
C PHE A 91 9.32 -0.05 17.91
N HIS A 92 9.78 -1.29 18.09
CA HIS A 92 9.17 -2.46 17.49
C HIS A 92 7.74 -2.66 18.01
N LEU A 93 7.51 -2.47 19.33
CA LEU A 93 6.18 -2.54 19.92
C LEU A 93 5.19 -1.57 19.26
N THR A 94 5.58 -0.30 19.07
CA THR A 94 4.74 0.67 18.37
C THR A 94 4.44 0.24 16.93
N ASN A 95 5.41 -0.31 16.19
CA ASN A 95 5.18 -0.80 14.82
C ASN A 95 4.20 -1.98 14.79
N VAL A 96 4.36 -2.95 15.70
CA VAL A 96 3.44 -4.10 15.82
C VAL A 96 2.02 -3.62 16.15
N ILE A 97 1.87 -2.66 17.08
CA ILE A 97 0.57 -2.06 17.41
C ILE A 97 -0.05 -1.37 16.19
N LEU A 98 0.72 -0.55 15.46
CA LEU A 98 0.25 0.12 14.25
C LEU A 98 -0.17 -0.90 13.19
N TYR A 99 0.59 -1.98 12.99
CA TYR A 99 0.22 -3.05 12.06
C TYR A 99 -1.09 -3.75 12.46
N ILE A 100 -1.29 -4.04 13.75
CA ILE A 100 -2.54 -4.62 14.25
C ILE A 100 -3.72 -3.66 14.02
N VAL A 101 -3.55 -2.37 14.30
CA VAL A 101 -4.55 -1.33 14.03
C VAL A 101 -4.89 -1.29 12.54
N LEU A 102 -3.89 -1.32 11.66
CA LEU A 102 -4.06 -1.39 10.21
C LEU A 102 -4.90 -2.60 9.80
N CYS A 103 -4.57 -3.79 10.30
CA CYS A 103 -5.31 -5.03 10.01
C CYS A 103 -6.77 -4.96 10.49
N VAL A 104 -7.01 -4.43 11.69
CA VAL A 104 -8.37 -4.25 12.24
C VAL A 104 -9.19 -3.26 11.41
N LEU A 105 -8.58 -2.18 10.92
CA LEU A 105 -9.21 -1.18 10.05
C LEU A 105 -9.41 -1.67 8.61
N LEU A 106 -8.60 -2.63 8.16
CA LEU A 106 -8.73 -3.21 6.82
C LEU A 106 -10.06 -3.94 6.64
N TYR A 107 -10.53 -4.67 7.66
CA TYR A 107 -11.81 -5.40 7.60
C TYR A 107 -13.01 -4.50 7.21
N PRO A 108 -13.32 -3.40 7.94
CA PRO A 108 -14.44 -2.55 7.56
C PRO A 108 -14.25 -1.89 6.18
N MET A 109 -13.01 -1.62 5.76
CA MET A 109 -12.71 -1.07 4.43
C MET A 109 -13.04 -2.09 3.33
N LEU A 110 -12.53 -3.32 3.41
CA LEU A 110 -12.83 -4.38 2.43
C LEU A 110 -14.32 -4.72 2.40
N ARG A 111 -15.00 -4.63 3.56
CA ARG A 111 -16.47 -4.78 3.62
C ARG A 111 -17.20 -3.72 2.81
N MET A 112 -16.62 -2.54 2.57
CA MET A 112 -17.23 -1.51 1.71
C MET A 112 -17.23 -1.88 0.23
N PHE A 113 -16.32 -2.75 -0.21
CA PHE A 113 -16.19 -3.16 -1.61
C PHE A 113 -17.19 -4.27 -1.99
N ILE A 114 -17.86 -4.87 -1.01
CA ILE A 114 -18.78 -5.98 -1.21
C ILE A 114 -20.23 -5.52 -1.05
N LYS A 115 -21.02 -5.67 -2.12
CA LYS A 115 -22.43 -5.22 -2.17
C LYS A 115 -23.39 -6.14 -1.40
N THR A 116 -23.16 -7.46 -1.41
CA THR A 116 -24.17 -8.43 -0.95
C THR A 116 -23.70 -9.24 0.27
N GLN A 117 -24.32 -8.98 1.43
CA GLN A 117 -24.00 -9.66 2.69
C GLN A 117 -24.68 -11.03 2.87
N LYS A 118 -25.51 -11.48 1.93
CA LYS A 118 -26.23 -12.79 1.99
C LYS A 118 -25.31 -14.01 1.77
N GLN A 119 -24.04 -13.92 2.12
CA GLN A 119 -23.06 -14.96 1.80
C GLN A 119 -22.63 -15.71 3.07
N ARG A 120 -22.69 -17.05 3.04
CA ARG A 120 -22.25 -17.92 4.15
C ARG A 120 -20.79 -17.70 4.57
N THR A 121 -19.91 -17.36 3.61
CA THR A 121 -18.49 -17.08 3.84
C THR A 121 -18.25 -15.57 3.99
N ASP A 122 -17.64 -15.14 5.08
CA ASP A 122 -17.24 -13.75 5.28
C ASP A 122 -15.93 -13.45 4.51
N VAL A 123 -16.07 -13.05 3.25
CA VAL A 123 -14.94 -12.74 2.36
C VAL A 123 -14.03 -11.65 2.94
N PRO A 124 -14.54 -10.49 3.40
CA PRO A 124 -13.69 -9.44 3.98
C PRO A 124 -12.87 -9.96 5.17
N PHE A 125 -13.47 -10.77 6.05
CA PHE A 125 -12.77 -11.32 7.19
C PHE A 125 -11.63 -12.25 6.77
N LEU A 126 -11.88 -13.18 5.84
CA LEU A 126 -10.85 -14.10 5.35
C LEU A 126 -9.74 -13.35 4.61
N SER A 127 -10.07 -12.34 3.82
CA SER A 127 -9.09 -11.51 3.11
C SER A 127 -8.23 -10.71 4.09
N THR A 128 -8.83 -10.16 5.15
CA THR A 128 -8.08 -9.48 6.21
C THR A 128 -7.19 -10.45 6.98
N LEU A 129 -7.66 -11.67 7.26
CA LEU A 129 -6.84 -12.68 7.93
C LEU A 129 -5.64 -13.09 7.07
N LEU A 130 -5.86 -13.33 5.77
CA LEU A 130 -4.80 -13.65 4.81
C LEU A 130 -3.76 -12.52 4.73
N PHE A 131 -4.22 -11.26 4.70
CA PHE A 131 -3.35 -10.08 4.79
C PHE A 131 -2.56 -10.05 6.10
N THR A 132 -3.23 -10.29 7.24
CA THR A 132 -2.62 -10.20 8.58
C THR A 132 -1.44 -11.17 8.75
N VAL A 133 -1.51 -12.34 8.11
CA VAL A 133 -0.47 -13.38 8.22
C VAL A 133 0.49 -13.39 7.02
N HIS A 134 0.34 -12.46 6.07
CA HIS A 134 1.10 -12.50 4.82
C HIS A 134 2.58 -12.12 5.05
N PRO A 135 3.55 -13.00 4.71
CA PRO A 135 4.96 -12.75 5.00
C PRO A 135 5.57 -11.53 4.29
N ILE A 136 4.97 -11.05 3.19
CA ILE A 136 5.38 -9.82 2.48
C ILE A 136 5.44 -8.57 3.38
N HIS A 137 4.79 -8.62 4.54
CA HIS A 137 4.76 -7.51 5.50
C HIS A 137 5.96 -7.49 6.45
N THR A 138 6.86 -8.48 6.38
CA THR A 138 8.01 -8.61 7.27
C THR A 138 8.85 -7.35 7.31
N GLU A 139 9.18 -6.78 6.15
CA GLU A 139 9.97 -5.55 6.06
C GLU A 139 9.26 -4.35 6.72
N VAL A 140 7.95 -4.22 6.53
CA VAL A 140 7.15 -3.09 7.05
C VAL A 140 7.03 -3.12 8.57
N VAL A 141 6.85 -4.31 9.13
CA VAL A 141 6.54 -4.47 10.56
C VAL A 141 7.82 -4.59 11.38
N SER A 142 8.77 -5.38 10.89
CA SER A 142 10.03 -5.63 11.61
C SER A 142 11.02 -4.48 11.42
N GLY A 143 11.14 -3.94 10.19
CA GLY A 143 11.95 -2.75 9.92
C GLY A 143 11.24 -1.49 10.44
N LEU A 144 11.90 -0.72 11.30
CA LEU A 144 11.24 0.40 11.97
C LEU A 144 10.87 1.51 10.99
N VAL A 145 11.68 1.73 9.95
CA VAL A 145 11.40 2.65 8.83
C VAL A 145 10.06 2.37 8.13
N GLY A 146 9.56 1.13 8.18
CA GLY A 146 8.23 0.74 7.70
C GLY A 146 7.07 1.44 8.42
N ARG A 147 7.33 2.13 9.55
CA ARG A 147 6.35 2.96 10.26
C ARG A 147 5.71 4.01 9.35
N ALA A 148 6.47 4.56 8.41
CA ALA A 148 5.94 5.53 7.43
C ALA A 148 4.79 4.91 6.60
N ASP A 149 4.96 3.66 6.15
CA ASP A 149 3.96 2.90 5.40
C ASP A 149 2.75 2.53 6.26
N LEU A 150 2.97 2.14 7.52
CA LEU A 150 1.89 1.79 8.45
C LEU A 150 0.99 3.00 8.73
N LEU A 151 1.59 4.14 9.11
CA LEU A 151 0.86 5.37 9.41
C LEU A 151 0.09 5.89 8.20
N CYS A 152 0.75 5.95 7.04
CA CYS A 152 0.11 6.45 5.83
C CYS A 152 -1.05 5.53 5.41
N SER A 153 -0.88 4.21 5.53
CA SER A 153 -1.93 3.22 5.22
C SER A 153 -3.12 3.34 6.17
N ILE A 154 -2.89 3.47 7.49
CA ILE A 154 -3.96 3.67 8.47
C ILE A 154 -4.78 4.92 8.12
N LEU A 155 -4.10 6.04 7.88
CA LEU A 155 -4.76 7.31 7.55
C LEU A 155 -5.49 7.23 6.21
N SER A 156 -4.92 6.57 5.19
CA SER A 156 -5.59 6.31 3.92
C SER A 156 -6.87 5.48 4.10
N ILE A 157 -6.82 4.41 4.92
CA ILE A 157 -8.01 3.60 5.20
C ILE A 157 -9.09 4.42 5.92
N ILE A 158 -8.72 5.19 6.95
CA ILE A 158 -9.66 6.06 7.67
C ILE A 158 -10.30 7.07 6.70
N SER A 159 -9.50 7.70 5.84
CA SER A 159 -9.99 8.62 4.79
C SER A 159 -11.00 7.95 3.87
N MET A 160 -10.76 6.71 3.43
CA MET A 160 -11.73 5.95 2.61
C MET A 160 -13.02 5.63 3.38
N LEU A 161 -12.92 5.21 4.66
CA LEU A 161 -14.08 4.92 5.50
C LEU A 161 -14.97 6.16 5.69
N LEU A 162 -14.36 7.34 5.88
CA LEU A 162 -15.05 8.62 5.96
C LEU A 162 -15.60 9.05 4.59
N TYR A 163 -14.87 8.81 3.51
CA TYR A 163 -15.33 9.12 2.16
C TYR A 163 -16.63 8.40 1.79
N LYS A 164 -16.82 7.16 2.26
CA LYS A 164 -18.12 6.48 2.14
C LYS A 164 -19.26 7.27 2.80
N GLN A 165 -19.03 7.86 3.97
CA GLN A 165 -20.03 8.69 4.64
C GLN A 165 -20.26 10.01 3.88
N LEU A 166 -19.21 10.56 3.26
CA LEU A 166 -19.30 11.75 2.41
C LEU A 166 -20.21 11.52 1.21
N ILE A 167 -20.12 10.37 0.54
CA ILE A 167 -21.01 10.04 -0.59
C ILE A 167 -22.49 10.09 -0.13
N LYS A 168 -22.78 9.63 1.10
CA LYS A 168 -24.15 9.63 1.64
C LYS A 168 -24.63 11.02 2.06
N ASN A 169 -23.79 11.77 2.79
CA ASN A 169 -24.22 12.98 3.49
C ASN A 169 -23.84 14.28 2.76
N SER A 170 -22.94 14.23 1.77
CA SER A 170 -22.44 15.39 1.00
C SER A 170 -21.98 16.58 1.86
N SER A 171 -21.36 16.31 3.02
CA SER A 171 -20.92 17.33 3.97
C SER A 171 -19.57 17.94 3.59
N VAL A 172 -19.51 19.26 3.48
CA VAL A 172 -18.27 20.01 3.22
C VAL A 172 -17.25 19.84 4.36
N ILE A 173 -17.71 19.86 5.62
CA ILE A 173 -16.84 19.66 6.79
C ILE A 173 -16.16 18.30 6.73
N LEU A 174 -16.91 17.26 6.33
CA LEU A 174 -16.37 15.91 6.18
C LEU A 174 -15.34 15.85 5.04
N PHE A 175 -15.59 16.56 3.93
CA PHE A 175 -14.61 16.67 2.84
C PHE A 175 -13.32 17.34 3.30
N ILE A 176 -13.40 18.46 4.04
CA ILE A 176 -12.23 19.15 4.60
C ILE A 176 -11.48 18.23 5.58
N THR A 177 -12.21 17.48 6.41
CA THR A 177 -11.61 16.51 7.34
C THR A 177 -10.83 15.43 6.60
N ILE A 178 -11.40 14.86 5.52
CA ILE A 178 -10.73 13.88 4.67
C ILE A 178 -9.51 14.50 4.00
N TYR A 179 -9.62 15.72 3.48
CA TYR A 179 -8.48 16.44 2.90
C TYR A 179 -7.32 16.59 3.89
N LEU A 180 -7.59 17.07 5.10
CA LEU A 180 -6.57 17.23 6.14
C LEU A 180 -5.95 15.89 6.55
N LEU A 181 -6.74 14.82 6.66
CA LEU A 181 -6.23 13.49 6.93
C LEU A 181 -5.29 12.98 5.83
N ILE A 182 -5.61 13.25 4.57
CA ILE A 182 -4.76 12.89 3.43
C ILE A 182 -3.47 13.71 3.43
N VAL A 183 -3.53 15.01 3.75
CA VAL A 183 -2.33 15.84 3.94
C VAL A 183 -1.42 15.23 5.01
N VAL A 184 -1.96 14.89 6.18
CA VAL A 184 -1.19 14.23 7.26
C VAL A 184 -0.65 12.88 6.80
N ALA A 185 -1.41 12.09 6.03
CA ALA A 185 -0.94 10.82 5.48
C ALA A 185 0.23 11.01 4.50
N VAL A 186 0.19 12.03 3.65
CA VAL A 186 1.26 12.38 2.71
C VAL A 186 2.53 12.86 3.43
N LEU A 187 2.35 13.55 4.57
CA LEU A 187 3.44 13.92 5.47
C LEU A 187 4.00 12.73 6.29
N CYS A 188 3.32 11.58 6.28
CA CYS A 188 3.91 10.31 6.73
C CYS A 188 4.68 9.64 5.59
N LYS A 189 4.08 9.59 4.39
CA LYS A 189 4.69 9.06 3.16
C LYS A 189 3.96 9.52 1.89
N GLU A 190 4.72 9.89 0.85
CA GLU A 190 4.23 10.32 -0.48
C GLU A 190 3.14 9.46 -1.08
N THR A 191 3.28 8.13 -0.94
CA THR A 191 2.41 7.15 -1.58
C THR A 191 0.96 7.29 -1.14
N ALA A 192 0.70 7.92 0.00
CA ALA A 192 -0.64 8.18 0.52
C ALA A 192 -1.54 8.98 -0.45
N ILE A 193 -0.96 9.80 -1.34
CA ILE A 193 -1.75 10.59 -2.30
C ILE A 193 -2.60 9.71 -3.23
N MET A 194 -2.20 8.46 -3.44
CA MET A 194 -2.94 7.45 -4.20
C MET A 194 -4.33 7.16 -3.63
N VAL A 195 -4.58 7.46 -2.34
CA VAL A 195 -5.92 7.32 -1.75
C VAL A 195 -6.97 8.20 -2.43
N LEU A 196 -6.59 9.36 -2.99
CA LEU A 196 -7.52 10.21 -3.75
C LEU A 196 -8.07 9.47 -4.98
N GLY A 197 -7.19 8.76 -5.69
CA GLY A 197 -7.57 7.91 -6.82
C GLY A 197 -8.48 6.76 -6.39
N LEU A 198 -8.17 6.09 -5.26
CA LEU A 198 -9.02 5.04 -4.71
C LEU A 198 -10.41 5.57 -4.29
N CYS A 199 -10.49 6.76 -3.70
CA CYS A 199 -11.75 7.42 -3.36
C CYS A 199 -12.57 7.73 -4.61
N SER A 200 -11.95 8.27 -5.66
CA SER A 200 -12.62 8.55 -6.94
C SER A 200 -13.16 7.28 -7.60
N ILE A 201 -12.36 6.21 -7.69
CA ILE A 201 -12.79 4.92 -8.22
C ILE A 201 -13.94 4.34 -7.38
N TYR A 202 -13.87 4.45 -6.05
CA TYR A 202 -14.95 4.03 -5.17
C TYR A 202 -16.23 4.87 -5.35
N ASP A 203 -16.11 6.17 -5.59
CA ASP A 203 -17.27 7.03 -5.90
C ASP A 203 -17.93 6.62 -7.22
N VAL A 204 -17.13 6.38 -8.26
CA VAL A 204 -17.62 5.85 -9.55
C VAL A 204 -18.36 4.54 -9.34
N PHE A 205 -17.81 3.63 -8.53
CA PHE A 205 -18.49 2.39 -8.18
C PHE A 205 -19.86 2.62 -7.53
N VAL A 206 -19.92 3.42 -6.47
CA VAL A 206 -21.16 3.63 -5.72
C VAL A 206 -22.18 4.38 -6.58
N THR A 207 -21.79 5.49 -7.21
CA THR A 207 -22.69 6.36 -7.95
C THR A 207 -23.15 5.74 -9.28
N LYS A 208 -22.24 5.13 -10.05
CA LYS A 208 -22.62 4.52 -11.34
C LYS A 208 -23.26 3.15 -11.20
N ILE A 209 -22.74 2.29 -10.31
CA ILE A 209 -23.13 0.86 -10.31
C ILE A 209 -24.17 0.56 -9.22
N VAL A 210 -24.21 1.34 -8.14
CA VAL A 210 -25.27 1.21 -7.11
C VAL A 210 -26.43 2.16 -7.39
N GLN A 211 -26.16 3.41 -7.75
CA GLN A 211 -27.21 4.44 -7.92
C GLN A 211 -27.61 4.68 -9.39
N ASN A 212 -26.85 4.16 -10.37
CA ASN A 212 -27.10 4.26 -11.81
C ASN A 212 -27.24 5.67 -12.41
N LYS A 213 -26.75 6.71 -11.72
CA LYS A 213 -26.75 8.10 -12.21
C LYS A 213 -25.58 8.87 -11.64
N PHE A 214 -24.84 9.59 -12.49
CA PHE A 214 -23.89 10.61 -12.04
C PHE A 214 -24.66 11.89 -11.72
N ASP A 215 -24.65 12.29 -10.45
CA ASP A 215 -25.28 13.53 -9.99
C ASP A 215 -24.27 14.69 -9.98
N ILE A 216 -24.77 15.92 -9.84
CA ILE A 216 -23.89 17.10 -9.77
C ILE A 216 -22.95 17.02 -8.54
N LYS A 217 -23.39 16.36 -7.46
CA LYS A 217 -22.59 16.16 -6.25
C LYS A 217 -21.38 15.26 -6.53
N PHE A 218 -21.52 14.21 -7.34
CA PHE A 218 -20.41 13.38 -7.81
C PHE A 218 -19.37 14.21 -8.55
N ILE A 219 -19.80 15.10 -9.45
CA ILE A 219 -18.89 15.99 -10.20
C ILE A 219 -18.11 16.88 -9.22
N TYR A 220 -18.81 17.55 -8.29
CA TYR A 220 -18.15 18.41 -7.29
C TYR A 220 -17.19 17.64 -6.38
N ARG A 221 -17.55 16.44 -5.91
CA ARG A 221 -16.66 15.60 -5.09
C ARG A 221 -15.39 15.23 -5.85
N ASN A 222 -15.51 14.78 -7.10
CA ASN A 222 -14.35 14.35 -7.89
C ASN A 222 -13.48 15.53 -8.31
N LEU A 223 -14.09 16.67 -8.68
CA LEU A 223 -13.35 17.91 -8.93
C LEU A 223 -12.60 18.34 -7.65
N GLY A 224 -13.25 18.28 -6.50
CA GLY A 224 -12.62 18.55 -5.21
C GLY A 224 -11.42 17.62 -4.94
N LEU A 225 -11.53 16.32 -5.22
CA LEU A 225 -10.42 15.37 -5.08
C LEU A 225 -9.25 15.70 -6.01
N VAL A 226 -9.53 16.11 -7.25
CA VAL A 226 -8.49 16.53 -8.21
C VAL A 226 -7.78 17.79 -7.74
N VAL A 227 -8.55 18.82 -7.33
CA VAL A 227 -7.99 20.06 -6.78
C VAL A 227 -7.15 19.77 -5.55
N ALA A 228 -7.65 18.93 -4.64
CA ALA A 228 -6.89 18.48 -3.46
C ALA A 228 -5.58 17.77 -3.83
N GLY A 229 -5.58 16.93 -4.86
CA GLY A 229 -4.37 16.27 -5.35
C GLY A 229 -3.36 17.27 -5.89
N ILE A 230 -3.81 18.22 -6.70
CA ILE A 230 -2.95 19.27 -7.27
C ILE A 230 -2.36 20.14 -6.18
N THR A 231 -3.15 20.57 -5.19
CA THR A 231 -2.65 21.42 -4.08
C THR A 231 -1.60 20.68 -3.26
N ILE A 232 -1.85 19.42 -2.90
CA ILE A 232 -0.89 18.59 -2.15
C ILE A 232 0.42 18.41 -2.94
N LEU A 233 0.34 18.08 -4.23
CA LEU A 233 1.52 17.91 -5.08
C LEU A 233 2.31 19.23 -5.21
N TYR A 234 1.62 20.35 -5.43
CA TYR A 234 2.25 21.66 -5.52
C TYR A 234 3.04 21.99 -4.26
N PHE A 235 2.43 21.89 -3.08
CA PHE A 235 3.13 22.16 -1.82
C PHE A 235 4.28 21.19 -1.58
N ARG A 236 4.10 19.91 -1.96
CA ARG A 236 5.17 18.91 -1.82
C ARG A 236 6.38 19.25 -2.70
N PHE A 237 6.17 19.57 -3.97
CA PHE A 237 7.25 19.96 -4.85
C PHE A 237 7.88 21.28 -4.42
N TRP A 238 7.09 22.24 -3.95
CA TRP A 238 7.60 23.49 -3.41
C TRP A 238 8.55 23.27 -2.23
N ILE A 239 8.22 22.38 -1.28
CA ILE A 239 9.10 22.02 -0.16
C ILE A 239 10.42 21.38 -0.64
N MET A 240 10.38 20.66 -1.75
CA MET A 240 11.56 20.01 -2.36
C MET A 240 12.31 20.93 -3.32
N ASN A 241 12.01 22.24 -3.37
CA ASN A 241 12.55 23.19 -4.35
C ASN A 241 12.31 22.77 -5.83
N PHE A 242 11.26 21.99 -6.09
CA PHE A 242 10.96 21.38 -7.39
C PHE A 242 12.07 20.48 -7.93
N GLU A 243 12.95 19.99 -7.06
CA GLU A 243 14.05 19.08 -7.40
C GLU A 243 13.74 17.66 -6.94
N GLY A 244 14.17 16.68 -7.73
CA GLY A 244 14.10 15.27 -7.37
C GLY A 244 15.36 14.80 -6.64
N PRO A 245 15.27 13.72 -5.85
CA PRO A 245 16.44 13.09 -5.27
C PRO A 245 17.37 12.51 -6.34
N ILE A 246 18.68 12.52 -6.05
CA ILE A 246 19.71 11.89 -6.87
C ILE A 246 19.98 10.51 -6.26
N PHE A 247 19.80 9.45 -7.04
CA PHE A 247 20.03 8.07 -6.60
C PHE A 247 21.37 7.54 -7.09
N ALA A 248 21.95 6.56 -6.39
CA ALA A 248 23.14 5.88 -6.87
C ALA A 248 22.77 4.80 -7.90
N LYS A 249 23.69 4.53 -8.85
CA LYS A 249 23.50 3.47 -9.86
C LYS A 249 23.30 2.09 -9.22
N ASN A 250 23.93 1.86 -8.07
CA ASN A 250 23.85 0.59 -7.35
C ASN A 250 22.47 0.35 -6.72
N ASP A 251 21.71 1.42 -6.42
CA ASP A 251 20.38 1.32 -5.79
C ASP A 251 19.33 0.83 -6.80
N ASN A 252 19.46 1.24 -8.06
CA ASN A 252 18.59 0.83 -9.15
C ASN A 252 19.34 0.83 -10.50
N PRO A 253 20.08 -0.24 -10.82
CA PRO A 253 20.89 -0.31 -12.06
C PRO A 253 20.06 -0.09 -13.33
N ALA A 254 18.82 -0.57 -13.34
CA ALA A 254 17.91 -0.43 -14.47
C ALA A 254 17.54 1.05 -14.74
N ALA A 255 17.37 1.87 -13.70
CA ALA A 255 17.02 3.30 -13.86
C ALA A 255 18.12 4.14 -14.53
N PHE A 256 19.35 3.64 -14.56
CA PHE A 256 20.52 4.26 -15.20
C PHE A 256 20.91 3.60 -16.53
N ALA A 257 20.15 2.61 -17.01
CA ALA A 257 20.38 2.04 -18.33
C ALA A 257 20.01 3.07 -19.43
N GLU A 258 20.93 3.30 -20.36
CA GLU A 258 20.74 4.25 -21.48
C GLU A 258 19.67 3.77 -22.46
N ASN A 259 19.62 2.46 -22.73
CA ASN A 259 18.67 1.88 -23.65
C ASN A 259 17.27 1.71 -23.03
N ILE A 260 16.26 2.30 -23.68
CA ILE A 260 14.86 2.22 -23.27
C ILE A 260 14.34 0.78 -23.24
N LEU A 261 14.77 -0.09 -24.16
CA LEU A 261 14.32 -1.48 -24.22
C LEU A 261 14.80 -2.26 -23.00
N ILE A 262 16.07 -2.06 -22.61
CA ILE A 262 16.66 -2.66 -21.42
C ILE A 262 15.87 -2.26 -20.17
N ARG A 263 15.53 -0.97 -20.05
CA ARG A 263 14.69 -0.45 -18.96
C ARG A 263 13.32 -1.12 -18.95
N VAL A 264 12.64 -1.14 -20.10
CA VAL A 264 11.28 -1.71 -20.22
C VAL A 264 11.28 -3.19 -19.86
N PHE A 265 12.16 -4.02 -20.42
CA PHE A 265 12.21 -5.43 -20.09
C PHE A 265 12.55 -5.67 -18.61
N THR A 266 13.55 -4.96 -18.10
CA THR A 266 13.98 -5.12 -16.69
C THR A 266 12.88 -4.69 -15.71
N TYR A 267 12.21 -3.55 -15.94
CA TYR A 267 11.09 -3.11 -15.11
C TYR A 267 9.91 -4.09 -15.16
N ASN A 268 9.57 -4.62 -16.33
CA ASN A 268 8.50 -5.60 -16.45
C ASN A 268 8.85 -6.93 -15.76
N TYR A 269 10.11 -7.33 -15.78
CA TYR A 269 10.59 -8.47 -14.99
C TYR A 269 10.49 -8.18 -13.48
N ILE A 270 10.83 -6.97 -13.04
CA ILE A 270 10.65 -6.53 -11.65
C ILE A 270 9.17 -6.58 -11.25
N TYR A 271 8.23 -6.19 -12.11
CA TYR A 271 6.79 -6.33 -11.81
C TYR A 271 6.39 -7.79 -11.62
N PHE A 272 6.89 -8.67 -12.47
CA PHE A 272 6.68 -10.11 -12.31
C PHE A 272 7.24 -10.61 -10.96
N LEU A 273 8.45 -10.19 -10.58
CA LEU A 273 9.05 -10.56 -9.29
C LEU A 273 8.24 -10.05 -8.10
N ASN A 274 7.73 -8.81 -8.15
CA ASN A 274 6.85 -8.28 -7.10
C ASN A 274 5.58 -9.14 -6.93
N VAL A 275 4.97 -9.59 -8.04
CA VAL A 275 3.81 -10.50 -8.00
C VAL A 275 4.20 -11.88 -7.52
N LEU A 276 5.37 -12.39 -7.92
CA LEU A 276 5.89 -13.67 -7.45
C LEU A 276 6.13 -13.65 -5.95
N LEU A 277 6.66 -12.56 -5.38
CA LEU A 277 6.86 -12.40 -3.94
C LEU A 277 5.52 -12.41 -3.18
N MET A 278 4.44 -11.86 -3.74
CA MET A 278 3.11 -12.00 -3.13
C MET A 278 2.60 -13.44 -3.16
N ILE A 279 2.87 -14.20 -4.22
CA ILE A 279 2.40 -15.60 -4.35
C ILE A 279 3.28 -16.57 -3.54
N TRP A 280 4.58 -16.32 -3.51
CA TRP A 280 5.62 -17.19 -2.96
C TRP A 280 6.68 -16.35 -2.22
N PRO A 281 6.38 -15.87 -1.01
CA PRO A 281 7.27 -14.99 -0.23
C PRO A 281 8.39 -15.78 0.46
N ARG A 282 9.10 -16.64 -0.28
CA ARG A 282 10.23 -17.41 0.25
C ARG A 282 11.54 -16.62 0.21
N TRP A 283 11.70 -15.76 -0.78
CA TRP A 283 12.93 -15.03 -1.07
C TRP A 283 12.81 -13.57 -0.66
N LEU A 284 12.31 -13.34 0.55
CA LEU A 284 12.26 -11.99 1.09
C LEU A 284 13.68 -11.50 1.36
N CYS A 285 13.96 -10.23 1.07
CA CYS A 285 15.27 -9.62 1.22
C CYS A 285 15.14 -8.25 1.89
N PHE A 286 16.07 -7.94 2.79
CA PHE A 286 16.12 -6.65 3.46
C PHE A 286 16.57 -5.52 2.52
N ASP A 287 17.30 -5.85 1.45
CA ASP A 287 17.71 -4.92 0.40
C ASP A 287 17.89 -5.63 -0.95
N TRP A 288 17.34 -5.06 -2.02
CA TRP A 288 17.41 -5.59 -3.39
C TRP A 288 18.37 -4.78 -4.29
N SER A 289 19.22 -3.95 -3.69
CA SER A 289 20.25 -3.16 -4.38
C SER A 289 21.45 -4.03 -4.85
N MET A 290 22.53 -3.40 -5.30
CA MET A 290 23.82 -4.05 -5.61
C MET A 290 23.74 -5.18 -6.66
N GLY A 291 22.79 -5.08 -7.59
CA GLY A 291 22.66 -6.04 -8.68
C GLY A 291 22.00 -7.38 -8.30
N CYS A 292 21.27 -7.44 -7.18
CA CYS A 292 20.47 -8.62 -6.81
C CYS A 292 19.51 -9.08 -7.92
N VAL A 293 19.00 -8.13 -8.72
CA VAL A 293 18.30 -8.43 -9.97
C VAL A 293 19.16 -7.91 -11.14
N PRO A 294 19.86 -8.80 -11.87
CA PRO A 294 20.62 -8.40 -13.03
C PRO A 294 19.72 -7.76 -14.09
N VAL A 295 20.24 -6.75 -14.78
CA VAL A 295 19.54 -6.09 -15.89
C VAL A 295 19.34 -7.08 -17.05
N ILE A 296 18.25 -6.95 -17.82
CA ILE A 296 18.01 -7.73 -19.04
C ILE A 296 18.57 -6.93 -20.22
N ASP A 297 19.77 -7.30 -20.67
CA ASP A 297 20.52 -6.61 -21.73
C ASP A 297 20.48 -7.33 -23.09
N ASN A 298 20.02 -8.58 -23.14
CA ASN A 298 19.90 -9.38 -24.36
C ASN A 298 18.45 -9.86 -24.59
N LEU A 299 18.00 -9.85 -25.85
CA LEU A 299 16.68 -10.34 -26.27
C LEU A 299 16.53 -11.86 -26.20
N CYS A 300 17.65 -12.61 -26.18
CA CYS A 300 17.65 -14.06 -25.97
C CYS A 300 17.60 -14.47 -24.49
N ASP A 301 17.41 -13.52 -23.58
CA ASP A 301 17.31 -13.81 -22.15
C ASP A 301 16.04 -14.61 -21.83
N THR A 302 16.22 -15.79 -21.24
CA THR A 302 15.12 -16.69 -20.85
C THR A 302 14.08 -16.04 -19.93
N ARG A 303 14.46 -14.99 -19.18
CA ARG A 303 13.56 -14.25 -18.29
C ARG A 303 12.43 -13.54 -19.02
N ILE A 304 12.62 -13.23 -20.31
CA ILE A 304 11.59 -12.59 -21.15
C ILE A 304 10.35 -13.48 -21.28
N ILE A 305 10.50 -14.81 -21.25
CA ILE A 305 9.37 -15.75 -21.30
C ILE A 305 8.43 -15.50 -20.11
N PHE A 306 8.96 -15.29 -18.91
CA PHE A 306 8.14 -14.99 -17.72
C PHE A 306 7.41 -13.66 -17.86
N ILE A 307 8.04 -12.65 -18.46
CA ILE A 307 7.40 -11.34 -18.74
C ILE A 307 6.21 -11.52 -19.67
N LEU A 308 6.38 -12.28 -20.76
CA LEU A 308 5.31 -12.52 -21.74
C LEU A 308 4.15 -13.28 -21.12
N LEU A 309 4.43 -14.37 -20.40
CA LEU A 309 3.40 -15.15 -19.70
C LEU A 309 2.67 -14.30 -18.66
N PHE A 310 3.41 -13.48 -17.91
CA PHE A 310 2.86 -12.54 -16.94
C PHE A 310 1.87 -11.57 -17.58
N TRP A 311 2.26 -10.88 -18.65
CA TRP A 311 1.37 -9.92 -19.31
C TRP A 311 0.19 -10.58 -20.03
N ILE A 312 0.37 -11.76 -20.62
CA ILE A 312 -0.77 -12.54 -21.17
C ILE A 312 -1.78 -12.85 -20.06
N PHE A 313 -1.32 -13.30 -18.90
CA PHE A 313 -2.19 -13.56 -17.75
C PHE A 313 -2.89 -12.30 -17.25
N ILE A 314 -2.17 -11.18 -17.11
CA ILE A 314 -2.73 -9.89 -16.66
C ILE A 314 -3.76 -9.37 -17.66
N CYS A 315 -3.43 -9.31 -18.95
CA CYS A 315 -4.32 -8.81 -20.00
C CYS A 315 -5.60 -9.64 -20.11
N THR A 316 -5.49 -10.97 -20.10
CA THR A 316 -6.67 -11.86 -20.15
C THR A 316 -7.54 -11.73 -18.90
N SER A 317 -6.93 -11.55 -17.72
CA SER A 317 -7.65 -11.30 -16.47
C SER A 317 -8.36 -9.94 -16.49
N PHE A 318 -7.68 -8.90 -16.99
CA PHE A 318 -8.21 -7.55 -17.12
C PHE A 318 -9.42 -7.51 -18.05
N ILE A 319 -9.32 -8.09 -19.25
CA ILE A 319 -10.42 -8.17 -20.22
C ILE A 319 -11.64 -8.89 -19.60
N LYS A 320 -11.44 -9.99 -18.88
CA LYS A 320 -12.53 -10.73 -18.23
C LYS A 320 -13.20 -9.94 -17.09
N ILE A 321 -12.44 -9.17 -16.31
CA ILE A 321 -12.96 -8.37 -15.21
C ILE A 321 -13.73 -7.17 -15.76
N PHE A 322 -13.13 -6.41 -16.70
CA PHE A 322 -13.71 -5.18 -17.23
C PHE A 322 -14.82 -5.43 -18.26
N GLY A 323 -14.75 -6.49 -19.05
CA GLY A 323 -15.81 -6.85 -20.00
C GLY A 323 -17.14 -7.18 -19.31
N ASN A 324 -17.11 -7.58 -18.04
CA ASN A 324 -18.30 -7.90 -17.25
C ASN A 324 -18.71 -6.79 -16.27
N LEU A 325 -17.96 -5.67 -16.21
CA LEU A 325 -18.05 -4.63 -15.17
C LEU A 325 -19.47 -4.05 -15.00
N MET A 326 -20.17 -3.89 -16.12
CA MET A 326 -21.52 -3.30 -16.18
C MET A 326 -22.64 -4.31 -15.90
N TYR A 327 -22.36 -5.61 -15.97
CA TYR A 327 -23.37 -6.67 -15.90
C TYR A 327 -23.37 -7.46 -14.59
N ASP A 328 -22.21 -7.62 -13.93
CA ASP A 328 -22.09 -8.44 -12.73
C ASP A 328 -21.53 -7.66 -11.54
N THR A 329 -22.28 -7.59 -10.44
CA THR A 329 -21.81 -7.01 -9.17
C THR A 329 -20.49 -7.60 -8.64
N ASN A 330 -20.20 -8.88 -8.91
CA ASN A 330 -18.93 -9.49 -8.49
C ASN A 330 -17.75 -8.94 -9.32
N SER A 331 -17.96 -8.64 -10.59
CA SER A 331 -16.93 -8.07 -11.47
C SER A 331 -16.49 -6.69 -10.97
N THR A 332 -17.39 -5.95 -10.34
CA THR A 332 -17.10 -4.64 -9.78
C THR A 332 -16.30 -4.72 -8.48
N THR A 333 -16.62 -5.67 -7.60
CA THR A 333 -15.76 -5.96 -6.44
C THR A 333 -14.35 -6.36 -6.88
N ASN A 334 -14.23 -7.16 -7.95
CA ASN A 334 -12.92 -7.51 -8.52
C ASN A 334 -12.18 -6.27 -9.03
N ALA A 335 -12.87 -5.33 -9.69
CA ALA A 335 -12.24 -4.10 -10.17
C ALA A 335 -11.76 -3.20 -9.02
N LEU A 336 -12.50 -3.10 -7.92
CA LEU A 336 -12.05 -2.38 -6.72
C LEU A 336 -10.85 -3.05 -6.07
N ALA A 337 -10.86 -4.39 -5.98
CA ALA A 337 -9.74 -5.15 -5.45
C ALA A 337 -8.49 -4.98 -6.34
N LEU A 338 -8.66 -4.99 -7.66
CA LEU A 338 -7.59 -4.73 -8.62
C LEU A 338 -7.08 -3.28 -8.55
N SER A 339 -7.97 -2.31 -8.33
CA SER A 339 -7.58 -0.91 -8.11
C SER A 339 -6.75 -0.77 -6.83
N LEU A 340 -7.13 -1.46 -5.74
CA LEU A 340 -6.37 -1.51 -4.51
C LEU A 340 -5.01 -2.22 -4.66
N LEU A 341 -4.91 -3.19 -5.58
CA LEU A 341 -3.66 -3.86 -5.93
C LEU A 341 -2.72 -2.95 -6.71
N ILE A 342 -3.23 -2.27 -7.74
CA ILE A 342 -2.39 -1.54 -8.71
C ILE A 342 -2.08 -0.12 -8.24
N LEU A 343 -3.10 0.64 -7.83
CA LEU A 343 -3.00 2.09 -7.68
C LEU A 343 -1.99 2.50 -6.59
N PRO A 344 -1.97 1.88 -5.39
CA PRO A 344 -0.94 2.18 -4.38
C PRO A 344 0.50 1.82 -4.82
N PHE A 345 0.67 0.89 -5.77
CA PHE A 345 1.98 0.48 -6.28
C PHE A 345 2.52 1.43 -7.37
N VAL A 346 1.66 2.23 -8.01
CA VAL A 346 2.05 3.12 -9.13
C VAL A 346 3.24 4.01 -8.81
N PRO A 347 3.35 4.69 -7.64
CA PRO A 347 4.52 5.51 -7.34
C PRO A 347 5.84 4.71 -7.25
N ALA A 348 5.77 3.43 -6.89
CA ALA A 348 6.93 2.53 -6.79
C ALA A 348 7.28 1.83 -8.12
N SER A 349 6.50 2.04 -9.17
CA SER A 349 6.60 1.26 -10.41
C SER A 349 7.70 1.69 -11.38
N ASN A 350 8.44 2.77 -11.15
CA ASN A 350 9.34 3.36 -12.16
C ASN A 350 8.68 3.90 -13.45
N ILE A 351 7.33 3.90 -13.56
CA ILE A 351 6.62 4.36 -14.77
C ILE A 351 6.70 5.89 -14.93
N PHE A 352 6.31 6.63 -13.88
CA PHE A 352 6.25 8.08 -13.92
C PHE A 352 7.53 8.76 -13.42
N PHE A 353 8.19 8.14 -12.44
CA PHE A 353 9.38 8.67 -11.78
C PHE A 353 10.34 7.52 -11.51
N LYS A 354 11.65 7.76 -11.62
CA LYS A 354 12.67 6.79 -11.21
C LYS A 354 12.63 6.66 -9.69
N VAL A 355 12.68 5.44 -9.17
CA VAL A 355 12.78 5.19 -7.73
C VAL A 355 14.17 4.67 -7.35
N GLY A 356 14.62 5.01 -6.15
CA GLY A 356 15.93 4.63 -5.60
C GLY A 356 16.00 3.21 -5.02
N PHE A 357 15.27 2.25 -5.59
CA PHE A 357 15.35 0.85 -5.22
C PHE A 357 14.90 -0.03 -6.40
N VAL A 358 15.37 -1.27 -6.44
CA VAL A 358 14.93 -2.27 -7.43
C VAL A 358 13.58 -2.87 -7.04
N ILE A 359 13.50 -3.45 -5.83
CA ILE A 359 12.28 -3.96 -5.19
C ILE A 359 12.31 -3.47 -3.75
N ALA A 360 11.16 -2.99 -3.26
CA ALA A 360 10.94 -2.70 -1.86
C ALA A 360 9.65 -3.40 -1.45
N GLU A 361 9.73 -4.42 -0.60
CA GLU A 361 8.59 -5.26 -0.22
C GLU A 361 7.55 -4.44 0.54
N ARG A 362 8.01 -3.44 1.29
CA ARG A 362 7.15 -2.44 1.93
C ARG A 362 6.20 -1.71 0.99
N ALA A 363 6.56 -1.54 -0.29
CA ALA A 363 5.68 -0.93 -1.28
C ALA A 363 4.47 -1.81 -1.62
N LEU A 364 4.53 -3.12 -1.30
CA LEU A 364 3.44 -4.08 -1.51
C LEU A 364 2.48 -4.19 -0.32
N LEU A 365 2.64 -3.38 0.73
CA LEU A 365 1.72 -3.36 1.88
C LEU A 365 0.26 -3.18 1.45
N LEU A 366 -0.16 -2.01 0.99
CA LEU A 366 -1.54 -1.80 0.52
C LEU A 366 -1.90 -2.64 -0.73
N PRO A 367 -1.02 -2.81 -1.74
CA PRO A 367 -1.28 -3.69 -2.87
C PRO A 367 -1.71 -5.10 -2.47
N SER A 368 -1.05 -5.70 -1.48
CA SER A 368 -1.36 -7.05 -1.02
C SER A 368 -2.77 -7.18 -0.43
N ALA A 369 -3.40 -6.11 0.06
CA ALA A 369 -4.80 -6.14 0.48
C ALA A 369 -5.75 -6.38 -0.70
N GLY A 370 -5.47 -5.77 -1.85
CA GLY A 370 -6.18 -6.04 -3.11
C GLY A 370 -5.95 -7.46 -3.59
N TYR A 371 -4.70 -7.94 -3.53
CA TYR A 371 -4.33 -9.33 -3.83
C TYR A 371 -5.10 -10.33 -2.94
N CYS A 372 -5.07 -10.16 -1.62
CA CYS A 372 -5.75 -11.05 -0.67
C CYS A 372 -7.26 -11.11 -0.93
N LEU A 373 -7.87 -9.97 -1.27
CA LEU A 373 -9.28 -9.93 -1.65
C LEU A 373 -9.57 -10.72 -2.93
N LEU A 374 -8.73 -10.57 -3.97
CA LEU A 374 -8.87 -11.33 -5.22
C LEU A 374 -8.69 -12.84 -4.99
N ILE A 375 -7.73 -13.26 -4.15
CA ILE A 375 -7.50 -14.67 -3.82
C ILE A 375 -8.73 -15.29 -3.16
N VAL A 376 -9.29 -14.65 -2.14
CA VAL A 376 -10.47 -15.19 -1.44
C VAL A 376 -11.70 -15.21 -2.35
N LEU A 377 -11.88 -14.20 -3.20
CA LEU A 377 -12.95 -14.18 -4.21
C LEU A 377 -12.78 -15.31 -5.24
N GLY A 378 -11.55 -15.56 -5.68
CA GLY A 378 -11.20 -16.67 -6.59
C GLY A 378 -11.47 -18.03 -5.96
N ALA A 379 -10.97 -18.26 -4.73
CA ALA A 379 -11.18 -19.49 -3.98
C ALA A 379 -12.67 -19.78 -3.77
N LYS A 380 -13.46 -18.75 -3.45
CA LYS A 380 -14.92 -18.87 -3.34
C LYS A 380 -15.58 -19.25 -4.66
N LYS A 381 -15.15 -18.66 -5.78
CA LYS A 381 -15.70 -18.99 -7.10
C LYS A 381 -15.38 -20.45 -7.48
N LEU A 382 -14.20 -20.93 -7.14
CA LEU A 382 -13.80 -22.33 -7.29
C LEU A 382 -14.67 -23.25 -6.42
N GLN A 383 -14.81 -22.94 -5.12
CA GLN A 383 -15.64 -23.72 -4.20
C GLN A 383 -17.07 -23.89 -4.70
N LYS A 384 -17.71 -22.82 -5.19
CA LYS A 384 -19.05 -22.90 -5.78
C LYS A 384 -19.11 -23.82 -6.99
N ARG A 385 -18.08 -23.80 -7.85
CA ARG A 385 -18.03 -24.62 -9.06
C ARG A 385 -17.89 -26.11 -8.75
N PHE A 386 -17.09 -26.45 -7.74
CA PHE A 386 -16.96 -27.84 -7.26
C PHE A 386 -18.24 -28.34 -6.58
N TYR A 387 -18.83 -27.54 -5.69
CA TYR A 387 -20.08 -27.90 -4.99
C TYR A 387 -21.26 -28.14 -5.95
N VAL A 388 -21.40 -27.31 -6.99
CA VAL A 388 -22.44 -27.49 -8.01
C VAL A 388 -22.21 -28.75 -8.84
N LYS A 389 -20.96 -29.06 -9.20
CA LYS A 389 -20.64 -30.30 -9.93
C LYS A 389 -21.03 -31.54 -9.12
N GLU A 390 -20.68 -31.59 -7.83
CA GLU A 390 -21.01 -32.73 -6.96
C GLU A 390 -22.52 -32.92 -6.77
N HIS A 391 -23.29 -31.84 -6.59
CA HIS A 391 -24.74 -31.94 -6.48
C HIS A 391 -25.42 -32.35 -7.79
N VAL A 392 -24.91 -31.92 -8.94
CA VAL A 392 -25.43 -32.35 -10.25
C VAL A 392 -25.08 -33.81 -10.52
N SER A 393 -23.86 -34.26 -10.19
CA SER A 393 -23.50 -35.68 -10.32
C SER A 393 -24.31 -36.59 -9.39
N MET A 394 -24.59 -36.15 -8.15
CA MET A 394 -25.43 -36.92 -7.23
C MET A 394 -26.90 -37.00 -7.69
N ARG A 395 -27.45 -35.96 -8.32
CA ARG A 395 -28.81 -35.97 -8.88
C ARG A 395 -28.95 -36.78 -10.16
N LEU A 396 -27.87 -36.99 -10.90
CA LEU A 396 -27.86 -37.83 -12.11
C LEU A 396 -27.61 -39.31 -11.78
N ALA A 397 -27.10 -39.61 -10.58
CA ALA A 397 -26.86 -40.96 -10.09
C ALA A 397 -28.01 -41.52 -9.23
N SER A 398 -29.01 -40.69 -8.90
CA SER A 398 -30.29 -41.04 -8.27
C SER A 398 -31.39 -41.09 -9.31
#